data_AF-A0A4S8LSC4-F1
#
_entry.id   AF-A0A4S8LSC4-F1
#
_cell.length_a   1.000
_cell.length_b   1.000
_cell.length_c   1.000
_cell.angle_alpha   90.00
_cell.angle_beta   90.00
_cell.angle_gamma   90.00
#
_symmetry.space_group_name_H-M   'P 1'
#
loop_
_entity.id
_entity.type
_entity.pdbx_description
1 polymer ?
#
loop_
_entity_poly.entity_id
_entity_poly.type
_entity_poly.pdbx_seq_one_letter_code
_entity_poly.pdbx_strand_id
1 'polypeptide(L)'
;DTEIARLEMAISSLKHKRANLKRYLANYSSLLSPIRHLPPEILTLVFLFLCREPINEFDNSNLNIVLPAFNLSRVCATWRQVALNTPAIWSNVLFDLKKRFCFQKKIKLTSSFIRLWLERSSQVPLNLTLSTDL
;
A
#
# COMPACT_ATOMS: atom_id res chain seq x y z
N ASP A 1 44.06 30.00 -12.64
CA ASP A 1 42.68 29.83 -13.14
C ASP A 1 42.41 28.48 -13.79
N THR A 2 43.21 28.03 -14.76
CA THR A 2 43.02 26.72 -15.44
C THR A 2 43.06 25.51 -14.51
N GLU A 3 44.00 25.48 -13.56
CA GLU A 3 44.13 24.37 -12.60
C GLU A 3 42.99 24.35 -11.56
N ILE A 4 42.48 25.53 -11.17
CA ILE A 4 41.32 25.65 -10.29
C ILE A 4 40.09 25.07 -11.00
N ALA A 5 39.85 25.46 -12.26
CA ALA A 5 38.74 24.92 -13.06
C ALA A 5 38.83 23.39 -13.24
N ARG A 6 40.04 22.85 -13.43
CA ARG A 6 40.27 21.39 -13.53
C ARG A 6 39.87 20.67 -12.25
N LEU A 7 40.28 21.19 -11.09
CA LEU A 7 39.94 20.62 -9.78
C LEU A 7 38.44 20.73 -9.47
N GLU A 8 37.80 21.83 -9.84
CA GLU A 8 36.35 22.00 -9.71
C GLU A 8 35.57 20.97 -10.54
N MET A 9 35.98 20.74 -11.80
CA MET A 9 35.40 19.69 -12.64
C MET A 9 35.59 18.30 -12.02
N ALA A 10 36.78 18.00 -11.48
CA ALA A 10 37.05 16.73 -10.82
C ALA A 10 36.16 16.53 -9.59
N ILE A 11 36.03 17.55 -8.72
CA ILE A 11 35.14 17.53 -7.56
C ILE A 11 33.69 17.31 -7.98
N SER A 12 33.23 18.00 -9.03
CA SER A 12 31.86 17.87 -9.54
C SER A 12 31.60 16.44 -10.04
N SER A 13 32.55 15.85 -10.77
CA SER A 13 32.46 14.47 -11.25
C SER A 13 32.39 13.45 -10.10
N LEU A 14 33.21 13.63 -9.06
CA LEU A 14 33.25 12.75 -7.89
C LEU A 14 31.98 12.88 -7.05
N LYS A 15 31.46 14.10 -6.88
CA LYS A 15 30.14 14.33 -6.24
C LYS A 15 29.04 13.60 -7.00
N HIS A 16 29.03 13.68 -8.33
CA HIS A 16 28.06 12.98 -9.16
C HIS A 16 28.17 11.45 -9.02
N LYS A 17 29.39 10.90 -9.11
CA LYS A 17 29.64 9.46 -8.88
C LYS A 17 29.17 9.01 -7.48
N ARG A 18 29.47 9.79 -6.44
CA ARG A 18 29.02 9.52 -5.06
C ARG A 18 27.50 9.54 -4.94
N ALA A 19 26.81 10.50 -5.58
CA ALA A 19 25.36 10.55 -5.58
C ALA A 19 24.74 9.32 -6.27
N ASN A 20 25.34 8.87 -7.37
CA ASN A 20 24.90 7.66 -8.07
C ASN A 20 25.07 6.40 -7.21
N LEU A 21 26.22 6.23 -6.56
CA LEU A 21 26.47 5.11 -5.65
C LEU A 21 25.50 5.10 -4.46
N LYS A 22 25.22 6.26 -3.86
CA LYS A 22 24.23 6.37 -2.78
C LYS A 22 22.83 5.95 -3.23
N ARG A 23 22.43 6.31 -4.44
CA ARG A 23 21.15 5.89 -5.02
C ARG A 23 21.09 4.38 -5.27
N TYR A 24 22.17 3.77 -5.74
CA TYR A 24 22.25 2.31 -5.83
C TYR A 24 22.14 1.65 -4.47
N LEU A 25 22.88 2.13 -3.47
CA LEU A 25 22.80 1.61 -2.10
C LEU A 25 21.39 1.71 -1.51
N ALA A 26 20.67 2.82 -1.74
CA ALA A 26 19.28 2.95 -1.31
C ALA A 26 18.35 1.91 -1.97
N ASN A 27 18.59 1.59 -3.25
CA ASN A 27 17.86 0.53 -3.92
C ASN A 27 18.21 -0.85 -3.36
N TYR A 28 19.48 -1.12 -3.07
CA TYR A 28 19.92 -2.36 -2.44
C TYR A 28 19.45 -2.51 -0.99
N SER A 29 19.41 -1.44 -0.20
CA SER A 29 18.84 -1.49 1.15
C SER A 29 17.35 -1.81 1.10
N SER A 30 16.66 -1.30 0.08
CA SER A 30 15.29 -1.72 -0.17
C SER A 30 15.24 -3.23 -0.34
N LEU A 31 16.16 -3.86 -1.12
CA LEU A 31 16.33 -5.31 -1.42
C LEU A 31 16.76 -6.20 -0.25
N LEU A 32 17.44 -5.63 0.73
CA LEU A 32 17.83 -6.30 1.97
C LEU A 32 16.80 -6.15 3.10
N SER A 33 15.73 -5.38 2.88
CA SER A 33 14.67 -5.22 3.88
C SER A 33 14.20 -6.59 4.42
N PRO A 34 14.12 -6.76 5.75
CA PRO A 34 13.66 -7.99 6.40
C PRO A 34 12.34 -8.50 5.84
N ILE A 35 11.48 -7.58 5.39
CA ILE A 35 10.13 -7.86 4.90
C ILE A 35 10.07 -8.77 3.67
N ARG A 36 11.16 -8.86 2.88
CA ARG A 36 11.27 -9.81 1.76
C ARG A 36 11.82 -11.18 2.14
N HIS A 37 12.35 -11.31 3.34
CA HIS A 37 12.84 -12.57 3.88
C HIS A 37 11.77 -13.25 4.76
N LEU A 38 10.64 -12.59 5.01
CA LEU A 38 9.52 -13.23 5.70
C LEU A 38 8.93 -14.34 4.84
N PRO A 39 8.70 -15.53 5.43
CA PRO A 39 7.89 -16.55 4.79
C PRO A 39 6.49 -16.02 4.46
N PRO A 40 5.87 -16.45 3.35
CA PRO A 40 4.50 -16.08 2.97
C PRO A 40 3.48 -16.32 4.08
N GLU A 41 3.68 -17.33 4.92
CA GLU A 41 2.82 -17.70 6.05
C GLU A 41 2.80 -16.59 7.11
N ILE A 42 3.96 -16.01 7.42
CA ILE A 42 4.06 -14.91 8.39
C ILE A 42 3.42 -13.64 7.82
N LEU A 43 3.63 -13.35 6.54
CA LEU A 43 2.94 -12.26 5.85
C LEU A 43 1.42 -12.44 5.88
N THR A 44 0.95 -13.66 5.67
CA THR A 44 -0.48 -14.01 5.74
C THR A 44 -1.04 -13.73 7.13
N LEU A 45 -0.34 -14.13 8.19
CA LEU A 45 -0.75 -13.85 9.57
C LEU A 45 -0.83 -12.35 9.87
N VAL A 46 0.16 -11.58 9.43
CA VAL A 46 0.14 -10.11 9.56
C VAL A 46 -1.04 -9.50 8.82
N PHE A 47 -1.32 -9.95 7.59
CA PHE A 47 -2.44 -9.43 6.79
C PHE A 47 -3.77 -9.78 7.44
N LEU A 48 -3.94 -11.01 7.93
CA LEU A 48 -5.12 -11.42 8.67
C LEU A 48 -5.31 -10.56 9.93
N PHE A 49 -4.25 -10.30 10.68
CA PHE A 49 -4.31 -9.45 11.87
C PHE A 49 -4.79 -8.03 11.53
N LEU A 50 -4.20 -7.42 10.49
CA LEU A 50 -4.53 -6.05 10.06
C LEU A 50 -5.92 -5.92 9.42
N CYS A 51 -6.43 -6.97 8.76
CA CYS A 51 -7.71 -6.93 8.06
C CYS A 51 -8.88 -7.50 8.88
N ARG A 52 -8.62 -8.16 10.02
CA ARG A 52 -9.64 -8.79 10.86
C ARG A 52 -10.29 -7.83 11.85
N GLU A 53 -9.56 -6.82 12.34
CA GLU A 53 -10.15 -5.85 13.25
C GLU A 53 -11.15 -4.96 12.50
N PRO A 54 -12.36 -4.70 13.07
CA PRO A 54 -13.23 -3.67 12.53
C PRO A 54 -12.42 -2.39 12.51
N ILE A 55 -12.35 -1.77 11.33
CA ILE A 55 -11.57 -0.57 11.09
C ILE A 55 -12.10 0.50 12.04
N ASN A 56 -11.45 0.64 13.19
CA ASN A 56 -11.67 1.76 14.08
C ASN A 56 -11.27 3.01 13.30
N GLU A 57 -12.00 4.10 13.53
CA GLU A 57 -12.04 5.38 12.82
C GLU A 57 -10.70 6.16 12.71
N PHE A 58 -9.56 5.48 12.79
CA PHE A 58 -8.24 6.08 12.92
C PHE A 58 -7.55 6.45 11.60
N ASP A 59 -8.10 6.09 10.44
CA ASP A 59 -7.50 6.54 9.20
C ASP A 59 -8.14 7.85 8.74
N ASN A 60 -7.54 8.95 9.21
CA ASN A 60 -7.78 10.32 8.78
C ASN A 60 -7.31 10.55 7.32
N SER A 61 -7.31 9.50 6.49
CA SER A 61 -6.93 9.58 5.09
C SER A 61 -8.06 10.24 4.31
N ASN A 62 -7.70 11.07 3.34
CA ASN A 62 -8.65 11.78 2.47
C ASN A 62 -9.48 10.84 1.57
N LEU A 63 -9.25 9.52 1.66
CA LEU A 63 -10.04 8.48 1.02
C LEU A 63 -11.07 7.99 2.03
N ASN A 64 -12.34 8.29 1.77
CA ASN A 64 -13.48 7.87 2.61
C ASN A 64 -13.76 6.35 2.55
N ILE A 65 -12.74 5.54 2.25
CA ILE A 65 -12.85 4.09 2.10
C ILE A 65 -11.55 3.50 2.64
N VAL A 66 -11.65 2.75 3.74
CA VAL A 66 -10.48 2.08 4.32
C VAL A 66 -10.39 0.69 3.73
N LEU A 67 -9.34 0.46 2.94
CA LEU A 67 -9.14 -0.73 2.11
C LEU A 67 -7.80 -1.40 2.45
N PRO A 68 -7.64 -2.01 3.65
CA PRO A 68 -6.36 -2.51 4.11
C PRO A 68 -5.80 -3.60 3.18
N ALA A 69 -6.62 -4.57 2.76
CA ALA A 69 -6.22 -5.60 1.79
C ALA A 69 -5.71 -5.01 0.45
N PHE A 70 -6.35 -3.95 -0.03
CA PHE A 70 -5.94 -3.26 -1.25
C PHE A 70 -4.59 -2.57 -1.09
N ASN A 71 -4.41 -1.85 0.01
CA ASN A 71 -3.17 -1.16 0.31
C ASN A 71 -2.01 -2.16 0.43
N LEU A 72 -2.22 -3.29 1.11
CA LEU A 72 -1.25 -4.38 1.21
C LEU A 72 -0.90 -4.95 -0.18
N SER A 73 -1.88 -5.17 -1.06
CA SER A 73 -1.65 -5.69 -2.42
C SER A 73 -0.85 -4.77 -3.36
N ARG A 74 -0.64 -3.50 -2.97
CA ARG A 74 0.08 -2.49 -3.76
C ARG A 74 1.56 -2.36 -3.38
N VAL A 75 2.00 -2.97 -2.29
CA VAL A 75 3.37 -2.79 -1.77
C VAL A 75 4.41 -3.42 -2.70
N CYS A 76 4.29 -4.72 -3.01
CA CYS A 76 5.19 -5.42 -3.94
C CYS A 76 4.50 -6.65 -4.57
N ALA A 77 5.17 -7.31 -5.50
CA ALA A 77 4.64 -8.50 -6.18
C ALA A 77 4.35 -9.66 -5.20
N THR A 78 5.25 -9.91 -4.25
CA THR A 78 5.07 -10.96 -3.23
C THR A 78 3.87 -10.68 -2.33
N TRP A 79 3.71 -9.43 -1.86
CA TRP A 79 2.58 -9.02 -1.04
C TRP A 79 1.26 -9.12 -1.79
N ARG A 80 1.26 -8.77 -3.09
CA ARG A 80 0.11 -8.97 -3.95
C ARG A 80 -0.26 -10.45 -4.04
N GLN A 81 0.71 -11.34 -4.28
CA GLN A 81 0.44 -12.77 -4.37
C GLN A 81 -0.14 -13.33 -3.07
N VAL A 82 0.44 -12.98 -1.92
CA VAL A 82 -0.08 -13.37 -0.60
C VAL A 82 -1.51 -12.85 -0.39
N ALA A 83 -1.75 -11.57 -0.71
CA ALA A 83 -3.07 -10.98 -0.58
C ALA A 83 -4.11 -11.69 -1.45
N LEU A 84 -3.78 -11.98 -2.71
CA LEU A 84 -4.67 -12.69 -3.63
C LEU A 84 -4.97 -14.13 -3.20
N ASN A 85 -4.01 -14.80 -2.55
CA ASN A 85 -4.14 -16.16 -2.06
C ASN A 85 -4.81 -16.26 -0.68
N THR A 86 -5.19 -15.13 -0.08
CA THR A 86 -5.80 -15.09 1.26
C THR A 86 -7.18 -14.45 1.21
N PRO A 87 -8.24 -15.17 0.76
CA PRO A 87 -9.58 -14.59 0.57
C PRO A 87 -10.14 -13.90 1.83
N ALA A 88 -9.80 -14.41 3.01
CA ALA A 88 -10.29 -13.88 4.28
C ALA A 88 -9.88 -12.42 4.57
N ILE A 89 -8.81 -11.89 3.97
CA ILE A 89 -8.46 -10.47 4.17
C ILE A 89 -9.35 -9.53 3.34
N TRP A 90 -10.05 -10.08 2.33
CA TRP A 90 -10.99 -9.34 1.47
C TRP A 90 -12.43 -9.42 2.00
N SER A 91 -12.66 -10.05 3.16
CA SER A 91 -14.01 -10.22 3.71
C SER A 91 -14.57 -8.96 4.36
N ASN A 92 -13.73 -8.00 4.77
CA ASN A 92 -14.18 -6.81 5.51
C ASN A 92 -14.02 -5.55 4.68
N VAL A 93 -15.09 -4.77 4.52
CA VAL A 93 -15.08 -3.48 3.83
C VAL A 93 -15.83 -2.44 4.65
N LEU A 94 -15.15 -1.32 4.93
CA LEU A 94 -15.76 -0.16 5.56
C LEU A 94 -15.85 1.00 4.57
N PHE A 95 -17.07 1.49 4.38
CA PHE A 95 -17.36 2.70 3.63
C PHE A 95 -17.70 3.82 4.59
N ASP A 96 -16.86 4.85 4.60
CA ASP A 96 -17.13 6.09 5.32
C ASP A 96 -17.93 7.02 4.40
N LEU A 97 -19.18 7.30 4.77
CA LEU A 97 -20.07 8.19 4.02
C LEU A 97 -20.11 9.62 4.61
N LYS A 98 -19.33 9.91 5.65
CA LYS A 98 -19.37 11.17 6.41
C LYS A 98 -19.03 12.41 5.58
N LYS A 99 -18.07 12.32 4.64
CA LYS A 99 -17.67 13.49 3.82
C LYS A 99 -18.63 13.67 2.62
N ARG A 100 -19.60 14.58 2.71
CA ARG A 100 -20.71 14.76 1.74
C ARG A 100 -20.36 15.26 0.32
N PHE A 101 -19.12 15.64 0.00
CA PHE A 101 -18.81 16.20 -1.32
C PHE A 101 -18.49 15.13 -2.38
N CYS A 102 -19.06 15.30 -3.59
CA CYS A 102 -19.00 14.48 -4.82
C CYS A 102 -19.59 13.04 -4.79
N PHE A 103 -20.86 12.92 -4.40
CA PHE A 103 -21.67 11.69 -4.39
C PHE A 103 -21.57 10.81 -5.66
N GLN A 104 -21.58 11.40 -6.85
CA GLN A 104 -21.71 10.63 -8.10
C GLN A 104 -20.41 9.92 -8.52
N LYS A 105 -19.23 10.54 -8.30
CA LYS A 105 -17.94 9.89 -8.52
C LYS A 105 -17.67 8.81 -7.46
N LYS A 106 -18.16 9.02 -6.24
CA LYS A 106 -18.03 8.05 -5.13
C LYS A 106 -18.77 6.76 -5.40
N ILE A 107 -20.03 6.80 -5.82
CA ILE A 107 -20.84 5.59 -6.07
C ILE A 107 -20.20 4.67 -7.14
N LYS A 108 -19.60 5.24 -8.18
CA LYS A 108 -18.93 4.45 -9.24
C LYS A 108 -17.66 3.77 -8.73
N LEU A 109 -16.86 4.49 -7.93
CA LEU A 109 -15.65 3.94 -7.32
C LEU A 109 -16.00 2.85 -6.30
N THR A 110 -17.00 3.08 -5.44
CA THR A 110 -17.45 2.08 -4.46
C THR A 110 -17.98 0.83 -5.15
N SER A 111 -18.78 0.95 -6.22
CA SER A 111 -19.27 -0.20 -6.99
C SER A 111 -18.12 -1.06 -7.54
N SER A 112 -17.07 -0.43 -8.06
CA SER A 112 -15.88 -1.12 -8.60
C SER A 112 -15.12 -1.86 -7.49
N PHE A 113 -14.93 -1.22 -6.34
CA PHE A 113 -14.28 -1.83 -5.17
C PHE A 113 -15.13 -2.96 -4.58
N ILE A 114 -16.45 -2.79 -4.44
CA ILE A 114 -17.35 -3.85 -3.96
C ILE A 114 -17.24 -5.07 -4.87
N ARG A 115 -17.29 -4.89 -6.20
CA ARG A 115 -17.16 -5.99 -7.16
C ARG A 115 -15.82 -6.70 -7.02
N LEU A 116 -14.74 -5.95 -6.88
CA LEU A 116 -13.41 -6.53 -6.68
C LEU A 116 -13.33 -7.31 -5.34
N TRP A 117 -13.99 -6.85 -4.28
CA TRP A 117 -13.94 -7.53 -2.98
C TRP A 117 -14.80 -8.78 -3.00
N LEU A 118 -15.97 -8.74 -3.64
CA LEU A 118 -16.79 -9.91 -3.90
C LEU A 118 -16.03 -10.97 -4.69
N GLU A 119 -15.27 -10.57 -5.71
CA GLU A 119 -14.45 -11.51 -6.50
C GLU A 119 -13.34 -12.15 -5.66
N ARG A 120 -12.71 -11.36 -4.77
CA ARG A 120 -11.50 -11.77 -4.03
C ARG A 120 -11.80 -12.45 -2.70
N SER A 121 -12.94 -12.18 -2.07
CA SER A 121 -13.38 -12.90 -0.86
C SER A 121 -13.81 -14.33 -1.19
N SER A 122 -14.09 -14.64 -2.46
CA SER A 122 -14.43 -15.97 -2.95
C SER A 122 -15.58 -16.60 -2.15
N GLN A 123 -15.33 -17.67 -1.39
CA GLN A 123 -16.33 -18.33 -0.55
C GLN A 123 -16.47 -17.73 0.86
N VAL A 124 -15.65 -16.74 1.22
CA VAL A 124 -15.72 -16.09 2.54
C VAL A 124 -16.83 -15.04 2.54
N PRO A 125 -17.75 -15.06 3.53
CA PRO A 125 -18.84 -14.09 3.61
C PRO A 125 -18.30 -12.67 3.74
N LEU A 126 -18.86 -11.75 2.95
CA LEU A 126 -18.47 -10.35 2.95
C LEU A 126 -19.22 -9.61 4.08
N ASN A 127 -18.48 -8.92 4.93
CA ASN A 127 -19.00 -8.01 5.93
C ASN A 127 -18.85 -6.57 5.42
N LEU A 128 -19.99 -5.93 5.15
CA LEU A 128 -20.08 -4.57 4.66
C LEU A 128 -20.54 -3.66 5.79
N THR A 129 -19.65 -2.77 6.24
CA THR A 129 -19.97 -1.76 7.25
C THR A 129 -20.09 -0.39 6.58
N LEU A 130 -21.25 0.24 6.75
CA LEU A 130 -21.53 1.59 6.26
C LEU A 130 -21.52 2.52 7.47
N SER A 131 -20.52 3.40 7.57
CA SER A 131 -20.51 4.45 8.58
C SER A 131 -21.23 5.68 8.02
N THR A 132 -22.38 6.00 8.60
CA THR A 132 -23.13 7.23 8.34
C THR A 132 -23.20 8.04 9.63
N ASP A 133 -22.90 9.34 9.58
CA ASP A 133 -23.19 10.22 10.71
C ASP A 133 -24.72 10.38 10.84
N LEU A 134 -25.26 10.11 12.03
CA LEU A 134 -26.54 10.65 12.50
C LEU A 134 -26.29 12.05 13.07
#